data_AF-A0A1I1L2P6-F1
#
_entry.id   AF-A0A1I1L2P6-F1
#
_cell.length_a   1.000
_cell.length_b   1.000
_cell.length_c   1.000
_cell.angle_alpha   90.00
_cell.angle_beta   90.00
_cell.angle_gamma   90.00
#
_symmetry.space_group_name_H-M   'P 1'
#
loop_
_entity.id
_entity.type
_entity.pdbx_description
1 polymer ?
#
loop_
_entity_poly.entity_id
_entity_poly.type
_entity_poly.pdbx_seq_one_letter_code
_entity_poly.pdbx_strand_id
1 'polypeptide(L)'
;MNLLSKYIVTLTRLYGVVHRDVVAEIYNQQNEEQISPQDVEDCFDTSVQEIEKHFTYKEGNYFVHETILVYDDLDDTLAKQAGKPRYIPEMDELMKYMDQFYFYKSEAYNDLYDHVLKYHFDGNEERAEEVCEDAEGMIEVNASFGTVMSTLDNLGVEFNSKQQRDKVKRLVRKLQDNVRLWTNKGHTNQELKDLGYSAAGNASAGNQVLTKKLGRNDPCHCGSGKKYKKCCLDKDQKMKI
;
A
#
# COMPACT_ATOMS: atom_id res chain seq x y z
N MET A 1 11.60 -4.24 20.80
CA MET A 1 10.53 -3.32 20.38
C MET A 1 9.24 -3.64 21.11
N ASN A 2 8.65 -2.65 21.79
CA ASN A 2 7.36 -2.81 22.47
C ASN A 2 6.22 -2.92 21.44
N LEU A 3 5.00 -3.27 21.89
CA LEU A 3 3.87 -3.49 20.99
C LEU A 3 3.49 -2.23 20.21
N LEU A 4 3.40 -1.07 20.85
CA LEU A 4 3.02 0.19 20.20
C LEU A 4 4.04 0.61 19.11
N SER A 5 5.33 0.46 19.37
CA SER A 5 6.37 0.64 18.35
C SER A 5 6.20 -0.31 17.15
N LYS A 6 5.75 -1.55 17.36
CA LYS A 6 5.41 -2.48 16.26
C LYS A 6 4.20 -1.99 15.46
N TYR A 7 3.19 -1.42 16.09
CA TYR A 7 2.06 -0.80 15.37
C TYR A 7 2.51 0.40 14.53
N ILE A 8 3.41 1.25 15.05
CA ILE A 8 3.97 2.37 14.28
C ILE A 8 4.67 1.85 13.01
N VAL A 9 5.57 0.86 13.15
CA VAL A 9 6.32 0.28 12.03
C VAL A 9 5.40 -0.44 11.04
N THR A 10 4.58 -1.38 11.49
CA THR A 10 3.75 -2.22 10.60
C THR A 10 2.69 -1.42 9.86
N LEU A 11 2.07 -0.43 10.49
CA LEU A 11 1.10 0.45 9.82
C LEU A 11 1.79 1.40 8.85
N THR A 12 3.00 1.87 9.16
CA THR A 12 3.80 2.65 8.19
C THR A 12 4.18 1.78 6.99
N ARG A 13 4.62 0.53 7.20
CA ARG A 13 4.97 -0.40 6.11
C ARG A 13 3.78 -0.75 5.22
N LEU A 14 2.58 -0.91 5.80
CA LEU A 14 1.35 -1.23 5.07
C LEU A 14 0.76 -0.02 4.30
N TYR A 15 0.93 1.19 4.83
CA TYR A 15 0.28 2.38 4.28
C TYR A 15 1.24 3.36 3.59
N GLY A 16 2.55 3.17 3.72
CA GLY A 16 3.58 4.14 3.35
C GLY A 16 3.63 5.34 4.29
N VAL A 17 2.46 5.91 4.61
CA VAL A 17 2.29 7.02 5.55
C VAL A 17 1.05 6.81 6.42
N VAL A 18 1.19 7.07 7.73
CA VAL A 18 0.12 6.94 8.71
C VAL A 18 0.15 8.05 9.76
N HIS A 19 -1.01 8.64 10.05
CA HIS A 19 -1.13 9.67 11.09
C HIS A 19 -1.18 9.03 12.49
N ARG A 20 -0.60 9.67 13.51
CA ARG A 20 -0.59 9.20 14.91
C ARG A 20 -1.97 8.78 15.43
N ASP A 21 -3.01 9.56 15.10
CA ASP A 21 -4.39 9.26 15.52
C ASP A 21 -4.89 7.94 14.95
N VAL A 22 -4.47 7.58 13.73
CA VAL A 22 -4.84 6.32 13.08
C VAL A 22 -4.12 5.14 13.73
N VAL A 23 -2.86 5.32 14.13
CA VAL A 23 -2.12 4.31 14.90
C VAL A 23 -2.84 4.03 16.22
N ALA A 24 -3.20 5.07 16.98
CA ALA A 24 -3.95 4.93 18.22
C ALA A 24 -5.32 4.26 17.98
N GLU A 25 -6.05 4.68 16.94
CA GLU A 25 -7.35 4.10 16.60
C GLU A 25 -7.28 2.59 16.31
N ILE A 26 -6.32 2.15 15.48
CA ILE A 26 -6.17 0.74 15.12
C ILE A 26 -5.66 -0.08 16.32
N TYR A 27 -4.69 0.45 17.08
CA TYR A 27 -4.22 -0.19 18.32
C TYR A 27 -5.39 -0.45 19.27
N ASN A 28 -6.21 0.58 19.52
CA ASN A 28 -7.35 0.50 20.45
C ASN A 28 -8.46 -0.43 19.99
N GLN A 29 -8.62 -0.64 18.67
CA GLN A 29 -9.57 -1.61 18.12
C GLN A 29 -9.13 -3.06 18.33
N GLN A 30 -7.81 -3.29 18.46
CA GLN A 30 -7.21 -4.64 18.46
C GLN A 30 -6.68 -5.06 19.84
N ASN A 31 -6.64 -4.16 20.82
CA ASN A 31 -6.06 -4.40 22.14
C ASN A 31 -7.00 -3.94 23.26
N GLU A 32 -6.93 -4.62 24.40
CA GLU A 32 -7.73 -4.25 25.59
C GLU A 32 -7.25 -2.93 26.20
N GLU A 33 -5.94 -2.75 26.30
CA GLU A 33 -5.34 -1.50 26.78
C GLU A 33 -5.55 -0.39 25.76
N GLN A 34 -6.04 0.76 26.23
CA GLN A 34 -6.36 1.89 25.38
C GLN A 34 -5.29 2.96 25.50
N ILE A 35 -4.86 3.49 24.36
CA ILE A 35 -3.86 4.56 24.25
C ILE A 35 -4.45 5.81 23.61
N SER A 36 -3.84 6.95 23.88
CA SER A 36 -4.10 8.22 23.22
C SER A 36 -3.13 8.43 22.05
N PRO A 37 -3.43 9.36 21.13
CA PRO A 37 -2.47 9.77 20.12
C PRO A 37 -1.17 10.35 20.68
N GLN A 38 -1.18 10.89 21.92
CA GLN A 38 0.02 11.39 22.57
C GLN A 38 0.94 10.23 22.99
N ASP A 39 0.38 9.12 23.49
CA ASP A 39 1.16 7.94 23.84
C ASP A 39 1.90 7.36 22.63
N VAL A 40 1.33 7.49 21.42
CA VAL A 40 1.99 7.11 20.16
C VAL A 40 3.23 7.97 19.90
N GLU A 41 3.14 9.28 20.12
CA GLU A 41 4.28 10.19 19.94
C GLU A 41 5.36 9.97 20.99
N ASP A 42 4.96 9.85 22.25
CA ASP A 42 5.88 9.60 23.35
C ASP A 42 6.58 8.25 23.15
N CYS A 43 5.87 7.25 22.64
CA CYS A 43 6.45 5.96 22.26
C CYS A 43 7.46 6.09 21.11
N PHE A 44 7.19 6.91 20.10
CA PHE A 44 8.15 7.16 19.03
C PHE A 44 9.40 7.86 19.57
N ASP A 45 9.22 8.97 20.29
CA ASP A 45 10.30 9.82 20.78
C ASP A 45 11.24 9.05 21.75
N THR A 46 10.70 8.07 22.49
CA THR A 46 11.49 7.19 23.37
C THR A 46 12.13 6.00 22.65
N SER A 47 11.68 5.66 21.43
CA SER A 47 12.09 4.46 20.68
C SER A 47 12.62 4.76 19.26
N VAL A 48 12.99 6.03 18.97
CA VAL A 48 13.36 6.52 17.63
C VAL A 48 14.37 5.60 16.94
N GLN A 49 15.49 5.29 17.61
CA GLN A 49 16.56 4.47 17.05
C GLN A 49 16.13 3.03 16.72
N GLU A 50 15.11 2.50 17.40
CA GLU A 50 14.58 1.17 17.12
C GLU A 50 13.57 1.19 15.97
N ILE A 51 12.76 2.24 15.87
CA ILE A 51 11.75 2.42 14.83
C ILE A 51 12.40 2.79 13.49
N GLU A 52 13.38 3.68 13.47
CA GLU A 52 14.08 4.11 12.25
C GLU A 52 14.88 2.98 11.58
N LYS A 53 15.29 1.94 12.34
CA LYS A 53 15.87 0.70 11.77
C LYS A 53 14.93 -0.05 10.82
N HIS A 54 13.63 0.26 10.89
CA HIS A 54 12.59 -0.26 10.03
C HIS A 54 12.08 0.82 9.06
N PHE A 55 12.95 1.75 8.66
CA PHE A 55 12.70 2.76 7.63
C PHE A 55 11.48 3.64 7.89
N THR A 56 11.14 3.84 9.17
CA THR A 56 9.98 4.60 9.61
C THR A 56 10.44 5.88 10.33
N TYR A 57 10.07 7.02 9.76
CA TYR A 57 10.46 8.35 10.23
C TYR A 57 9.24 9.19 10.56
N LYS A 58 9.42 10.30 11.30
CA LYS A 58 8.32 11.18 11.73
C LYS A 58 8.37 12.51 10.97
N GLU A 59 7.27 12.88 10.34
CA GLU A 59 7.03 14.19 9.71
C GLU A 59 5.77 14.82 10.31
N GLY A 60 5.96 15.77 11.23
CA GLY A 60 4.88 16.34 12.03
C GLY A 60 4.13 15.26 12.84
N ASN A 61 2.85 15.07 12.55
CA ASN A 61 1.99 14.06 13.18
C ASN A 61 1.89 12.74 12.38
N TYR A 62 2.72 12.58 11.34
CA TYR A 62 2.73 11.41 10.48
C TYR A 62 3.99 10.58 10.70
N PHE A 63 3.83 9.27 10.60
CA PHE A 63 4.92 8.32 10.40
C PHE A 63 4.98 7.97 8.92
N VAL A 64 6.18 8.04 8.34
CA VAL A 64 6.42 8.00 6.90
C VAL A 64 7.54 7.01 6.60
N HIS A 65 7.33 6.16 5.61
CA HIS A 65 8.33 5.23 5.11
C HIS A 65 9.45 5.99 4.37
N GLU A 66 10.70 5.58 4.55
CA GLU A 66 11.90 6.21 3.97
C GLU A 66 11.74 6.54 2.48
N THR A 67 11.26 5.57 1.70
CA THR A 67 11.02 5.71 0.26
C THR A 67 10.22 6.98 -0.09
N ILE A 68 9.16 7.29 0.66
CA ILE A 68 8.35 8.49 0.39
C ILE A 68 9.15 9.77 0.65
N LEU A 69 9.99 9.78 1.69
CA LEU A 69 10.84 10.92 2.02
C LEU A 69 11.98 11.10 1.00
N VAL A 70 12.60 10.00 0.58
CA VAL A 70 13.68 10.01 -0.42
C VAL A 70 13.22 10.58 -1.75
N TYR A 71 11.97 10.34 -2.14
CA TYR A 71 11.37 10.85 -3.37
C TYR A 71 10.56 12.15 -3.20
N ASP A 72 10.48 12.72 -1.98
CA ASP A 72 9.69 13.93 -1.67
C ASP A 72 8.20 13.81 -2.06
N ASP A 73 7.63 12.60 -1.87
CA ASP A 73 6.31 12.20 -2.37
C ASP A 73 5.20 12.24 -1.29
N LEU A 74 5.46 12.85 -0.13
CA LEU A 74 4.55 12.83 1.01
C LEU A 74 3.19 13.45 0.68
N ASP A 75 3.19 14.68 0.15
CA ASP A 75 1.96 15.41 -0.18
C ASP A 75 1.16 14.72 -1.30
N ASP A 76 1.84 14.23 -2.33
CA ASP A 76 1.21 13.49 -3.43
C ASP A 76 0.60 12.16 -2.94
N THR A 77 1.30 11.44 -2.05
CA THR A 77 0.76 10.21 -1.44
C THR A 77 -0.49 10.50 -0.62
N LEU A 78 -0.46 11.53 0.23
CA LEU A 78 -1.61 11.95 1.03
C LEU A 78 -2.80 12.38 0.15
N ALA A 79 -2.53 13.12 -0.93
CA ALA A 79 -3.55 13.52 -1.90
C ALA A 79 -4.18 12.31 -2.59
N LYS A 80 -3.38 11.32 -3.01
CA LYS A 80 -3.87 10.07 -3.61
C LYS A 80 -4.63 9.19 -2.62
N GLN A 81 -4.29 9.25 -1.34
CA GLN A 81 -4.99 8.54 -0.26
C GLN A 81 -6.35 9.17 0.12
N ALA A 82 -6.57 10.44 -0.23
CA ALA A 82 -7.77 11.19 0.17
C ALA A 82 -9.06 10.52 -0.31
N GLY A 83 -10.08 10.47 0.56
CA GLY A 83 -11.39 9.89 0.24
C GLY A 83 -11.43 8.36 0.09
N LYS A 84 -10.31 7.64 0.26
CA LYS A 84 -10.26 6.17 0.22
C LYS A 84 -10.45 5.54 1.60
N PRO A 85 -11.06 4.33 1.68
CA PRO A 85 -11.09 3.54 2.90
C PRO A 85 -9.70 3.06 3.26
N ARG A 86 -9.57 2.56 4.49
CA ARG A 86 -8.34 1.97 4.98
C ARG A 86 -8.55 0.48 5.13
N TYR A 87 -7.62 -0.30 4.59
CA TYR A 87 -7.57 -1.73 4.85
C TYR A 87 -7.01 -1.95 6.25
N ILE A 88 -7.78 -2.60 7.13
CA ILE A 88 -7.35 -2.92 8.49
C ILE A 88 -7.32 -4.45 8.60
N PRO A 89 -6.13 -5.09 8.52
CA PRO A 89 -5.99 -6.52 8.74
C PRO A 89 -6.15 -6.87 10.23
N GLU A 90 -6.43 -8.14 10.51
CA GLU A 90 -6.33 -8.69 11.87
C GLU A 90 -4.91 -8.53 12.42
N MET A 91 -4.76 -8.48 13.75
CA MET A 91 -3.48 -8.20 14.40
C MET A 91 -2.36 -9.16 13.96
N ASP A 92 -2.63 -10.47 13.90
CA ASP A 92 -1.62 -11.47 13.50
C ASP A 92 -1.14 -11.29 12.06
N GLU A 93 -2.01 -10.80 11.18
CA GLU A 93 -1.66 -10.48 9.79
C GLU A 93 -0.88 -9.16 9.70
N LEU A 94 -1.28 -8.15 10.48
CA LEU A 94 -0.55 -6.88 10.56
C LEU A 94 0.89 -7.08 11.04
N MET A 95 1.10 -7.95 12.03
CA MET A 95 2.42 -8.19 12.63
C MET A 95 3.41 -8.85 11.67
N LYS A 96 2.96 -9.45 10.57
CA LYS A 96 3.86 -9.99 9.53
C LYS A 96 4.67 -8.88 8.84
N TYR A 97 4.11 -7.67 8.73
CA TYR A 97 4.81 -6.50 8.17
C TYR A 97 5.97 -5.98 9.05
N MET A 98 6.22 -6.61 10.20
CA MET A 98 7.46 -6.38 10.95
C MET A 98 8.68 -6.92 10.20
N ASP A 99 8.49 -7.98 9.41
CA ASP A 99 9.50 -8.42 8.47
C ASP A 99 9.44 -7.49 7.25
N GLN A 100 10.53 -6.76 7.03
CA GLN A 100 10.65 -5.80 5.93
C GLN A 100 10.54 -6.46 4.54
N PHE A 101 10.82 -7.77 4.45
CA PHE A 101 10.72 -8.56 3.22
C PHE A 101 9.34 -9.21 3.06
N TYR A 102 8.44 -9.07 4.05
CA TYR A 102 7.12 -9.63 3.95
C TYR A 102 6.22 -8.80 3.03
N PHE A 103 5.56 -9.51 2.11
CA PHE A 103 4.41 -9.02 1.37
C PHE A 103 3.45 -10.20 1.12
N TYR A 104 2.19 -9.89 0.81
CA TYR A 104 1.18 -10.91 0.56
C TYR A 104 1.32 -11.50 -0.86
N LYS A 105 1.81 -12.75 -0.95
CA LYS A 105 1.87 -13.52 -2.22
C LYS A 105 0.48 -13.96 -2.67
N SER A 106 -0.18 -13.11 -3.47
CA SER A 106 -1.51 -13.38 -4.04
C SER A 106 -1.49 -14.48 -5.11
N GLU A 107 -2.66 -15.00 -5.51
CA GLU A 107 -2.77 -15.89 -6.68
C GLU A 107 -2.18 -15.23 -7.95
N ALA A 108 -2.34 -13.91 -8.09
CA ALA A 108 -1.78 -13.16 -9.21
C ALA A 108 -0.24 -13.09 -9.19
N TYR A 109 0.36 -13.09 -8.00
CA TYR A 109 1.81 -13.22 -7.84
C TYR A 109 2.27 -14.60 -8.30
N ASN A 110 1.64 -15.67 -7.81
CA ASN A 110 1.98 -17.04 -8.17
C ASN A 110 1.82 -17.29 -9.68
N ASP A 111 0.78 -16.73 -10.30
CA ASP A 111 0.58 -16.81 -11.75
C ASP A 111 1.72 -16.17 -12.56
N LEU A 112 2.28 -15.04 -12.09
CA LEU A 112 3.42 -14.40 -12.73
C LEU A 112 4.68 -15.21 -12.48
N TYR A 113 4.92 -15.62 -11.24
CA TYR A 113 6.04 -16.44 -10.80
C TYR A 113 6.16 -17.73 -11.61
N ASP A 114 5.10 -18.55 -11.65
CA ASP A 114 5.07 -19.81 -12.39
C ASP A 114 5.34 -19.59 -13.88
N HIS A 115 4.90 -18.46 -14.44
CA HIS A 115 5.12 -18.13 -15.83
C HIS A 115 6.58 -17.77 -16.11
N VAL A 116 7.19 -16.89 -15.31
CA VAL A 116 8.58 -16.47 -15.54
C VAL A 116 9.56 -17.60 -15.21
N LEU A 117 9.29 -18.36 -14.15
CA LEU A 117 10.06 -19.55 -13.78
C LEU A 117 10.14 -20.54 -14.95
N LYS A 118 8.98 -20.83 -15.56
CA LYS A 118 8.89 -21.84 -16.61
C LYS A 118 9.40 -21.37 -17.98
N TYR A 119 9.13 -20.12 -18.35
CA TYR A 119 9.31 -19.67 -19.74
C TYR A 119 10.43 -18.64 -19.94
N HIS A 120 11.00 -18.10 -18.87
CA HIS A 120 12.07 -17.10 -18.95
C HIS A 120 13.35 -17.53 -18.22
N PHE A 121 13.25 -18.36 -17.17
CA PHE A 121 14.39 -18.67 -16.31
C PHE A 121 14.71 -20.16 -16.17
N ASP A 122 14.16 -21.02 -17.04
CA ASP A 122 14.46 -22.46 -17.10
C ASP A 122 14.40 -23.19 -15.75
N GLY A 123 13.46 -22.79 -14.87
CA GLY A 123 13.29 -23.37 -13.54
C GLY A 123 14.20 -22.79 -12.45
N ASN A 124 14.91 -21.69 -12.71
CA ASN A 124 15.67 -20.97 -11.69
C ASN A 124 14.72 -20.18 -10.77
N GLU A 125 14.49 -20.72 -9.58
CA GLU A 125 13.60 -20.15 -8.55
C GLU A 125 14.08 -18.78 -8.06
N GLU A 126 15.37 -18.63 -7.75
CA GLU A 126 15.95 -17.38 -7.26
C GLU A 126 15.69 -16.22 -8.23
N ARG A 127 15.90 -16.43 -9.53
CA ARG A 127 15.64 -15.41 -10.58
C ARG A 127 14.16 -15.11 -10.72
N ALA A 128 13.30 -16.13 -10.61
CA ALA A 128 11.86 -15.94 -10.69
C ALA A 128 11.31 -15.16 -9.49
N GLU A 129 11.84 -15.42 -8.29
CA GLU A 129 11.52 -14.68 -7.06
C GLU A 129 11.97 -13.23 -7.19
N GLU A 130 13.25 -12.98 -7.51
CA GLU A 130 13.81 -11.63 -7.70
C GLU A 130 12.95 -10.76 -8.62
N VAL A 131 12.58 -11.29 -9.81
CA VAL A 131 11.76 -10.54 -10.77
C VAL A 131 10.35 -10.26 -10.27
N CYS A 132 9.74 -11.21 -9.55
CA CYS A 132 8.37 -11.04 -9.06
C CYS A 132 8.33 -10.12 -7.84
N GLU A 133 9.32 -10.18 -6.97
CA GLU A 133 9.47 -9.30 -5.81
C GLU A 133 9.72 -7.85 -6.25
N ASP A 134 10.61 -7.63 -7.22
CA ASP A 134 10.82 -6.29 -7.78
C ASP A 134 9.57 -5.75 -8.46
N ALA A 135 8.82 -6.60 -9.17
CA ALA A 135 7.55 -6.20 -9.77
C ALA A 135 6.52 -5.82 -8.71
N GLU A 136 6.42 -6.61 -7.64
CA GLU A 136 5.50 -6.38 -6.51
C GLU A 136 5.83 -5.07 -5.80
N GLY A 137 7.08 -4.85 -5.41
CA GLY A 137 7.51 -3.63 -4.71
C GLY A 137 7.33 -2.38 -5.57
N MET A 138 7.62 -2.45 -6.87
CA MET A 138 7.34 -1.34 -7.80
C MET A 138 5.84 -1.05 -7.88
N ILE A 139 5.00 -2.08 -7.87
CA ILE A 139 3.56 -1.90 -7.84
C ILE A 139 3.14 -1.28 -6.50
N GLU A 140 3.62 -1.77 -5.35
CA GLU A 140 3.27 -1.31 -3.99
C GLU A 140 3.43 0.22 -3.85
N VAL A 141 4.53 0.77 -4.37
CA VAL A 141 4.82 2.21 -4.40
C VAL A 141 4.08 2.96 -5.52
N ASN A 142 3.13 2.30 -6.18
CA ASN A 142 2.30 2.83 -7.26
C ASN A 142 3.11 3.30 -8.49
N ALA A 143 4.13 2.53 -8.89
CA ALA A 143 4.85 2.79 -10.13
C ALA A 143 3.97 2.54 -11.36
N SER A 144 4.34 3.19 -12.47
CA SER A 144 3.60 3.03 -13.72
C SER A 144 3.74 1.62 -14.28
N PHE A 145 2.70 1.14 -14.98
CA PHE A 145 2.77 -0.14 -15.69
C PHE A 145 3.97 -0.21 -16.66
N GLY A 146 4.33 0.91 -17.28
CA GLY A 146 5.51 0.99 -18.14
C GLY A 146 6.80 0.75 -17.37
N THR A 147 6.94 1.37 -16.19
CA THR A 147 8.09 1.19 -15.29
C THR A 147 8.21 -0.27 -14.86
N VAL A 148 7.12 -0.90 -14.42
CA VAL A 148 7.12 -2.32 -14.03
C VAL A 148 7.57 -3.21 -15.19
N MET A 149 7.03 -2.99 -16.39
CA MET A 149 7.46 -3.75 -17.58
C MET A 149 8.94 -3.53 -17.91
N SER A 150 9.46 -2.31 -17.78
CA SER A 150 10.88 -2.02 -17.99
C SER A 150 11.76 -2.72 -16.95
N THR A 151 11.31 -2.83 -15.69
CA THR A 151 12.01 -3.59 -14.65
C THR A 151 12.11 -5.07 -15.03
N LEU A 152 11.01 -5.69 -15.47
CA LEU A 152 11.02 -7.07 -15.98
C LEU A 152 12.00 -7.23 -17.15
N ASP A 153 11.96 -6.33 -18.14
CA ASP A 153 12.87 -6.36 -19.30
C ASP A 153 14.34 -6.25 -18.83
N ASN A 154 14.66 -5.36 -17.86
CA ASN A 154 16.01 -5.20 -17.30
C ASN A 154 16.50 -6.41 -16.49
N LEU A 155 15.58 -7.15 -15.87
CA LEU A 155 15.87 -8.38 -15.12
C LEU A 155 15.88 -9.63 -16.02
N GLY A 156 15.90 -9.46 -17.34
CA GLY A 156 16.08 -10.56 -18.29
C GLY A 156 14.80 -11.30 -18.67
N VAL A 157 13.62 -10.71 -18.44
CA VAL A 157 12.36 -11.22 -19.00
C VAL A 157 12.29 -10.87 -20.50
N GLU A 158 13.02 -11.62 -21.31
CA GLU A 158 13.11 -11.38 -22.76
C GLU A 158 11.92 -11.98 -23.52
N PHE A 159 11.50 -11.33 -24.60
CA PHE A 159 10.33 -11.74 -25.39
C PHE A 159 10.70 -12.06 -26.84
N ASN A 160 10.46 -13.31 -27.26
CA ASN A 160 10.66 -13.76 -28.64
C ASN A 160 9.44 -13.52 -29.54
N SER A 161 8.30 -13.13 -28.97
CA SER A 161 7.09 -12.84 -29.72
C SER A 161 6.18 -11.81 -29.04
N LYS A 162 5.34 -11.15 -29.84
CA LYS A 162 4.27 -10.30 -29.33
C LYS A 162 3.31 -11.07 -28.40
N GLN A 163 3.04 -12.34 -28.70
CA GLN A 163 2.13 -13.17 -27.90
C GLN A 163 2.67 -13.42 -26.49
N GLN A 164 3.96 -13.71 -26.35
CA GLN A 164 4.62 -13.85 -25.05
C GLN A 164 4.57 -12.54 -24.27
N ARG A 165 4.96 -11.43 -24.92
CA ARG A 165 4.88 -10.10 -24.30
C ARG A 165 3.47 -9.75 -23.83
N ASP A 166 2.46 -10.03 -24.65
CA ASP A 166 1.06 -9.76 -24.30
C ASP A 166 0.56 -10.66 -23.17
N LYS A 167 1.07 -11.89 -23.04
CA LYS A 167 0.77 -12.78 -21.90
C LYS A 167 1.33 -12.22 -20.61
N VAL A 168 2.61 -11.83 -20.57
CA VAL A 168 3.22 -11.23 -19.37
C VAL A 168 2.55 -9.90 -19.02
N LYS A 169 2.23 -9.06 -20.00
CA LYS A 169 1.44 -7.83 -19.76
C LYS A 169 0.09 -8.11 -19.09
N ARG A 170 -0.57 -9.22 -19.39
CA ARG A 170 -1.84 -9.58 -18.72
C ARG A 170 -1.60 -10.05 -17.28
N LEU A 171 -0.53 -10.82 -17.06
CA LEU A 171 -0.14 -11.27 -15.72
C LEU A 171 0.24 -10.08 -14.82
N VAL A 172 1.06 -9.15 -15.32
CA VAL A 172 1.43 -7.93 -14.60
C VAL A 172 0.21 -7.07 -14.28
N ARG A 173 -0.78 -6.96 -15.19
CA ARG A 173 -2.04 -6.26 -14.88
C ARG A 173 -2.84 -6.97 -13.78
N LYS A 174 -2.94 -8.31 -13.83
CA LYS A 174 -3.60 -9.09 -12.77
C LYS A 174 -2.89 -8.86 -11.43
N LEU A 175 -1.55 -8.87 -11.42
CA LEU A 175 -0.74 -8.56 -10.23
C LEU A 175 -1.02 -7.13 -9.74
N GLN A 176 -0.97 -6.13 -10.62
CA GLN A 176 -1.26 -4.74 -10.29
C GLN A 176 -2.66 -4.53 -9.70
N ASP A 177 -3.62 -5.38 -10.05
CA ASP A 177 -4.96 -5.33 -9.48
C ASP A 177 -5.05 -5.95 -8.06
N ASN A 178 -4.07 -6.77 -7.66
CA ASN A 178 -4.11 -7.60 -6.44
C ASN A 178 -2.97 -7.32 -5.44
N VAL A 179 -2.08 -6.37 -5.72
CA VAL A 179 -1.08 -5.87 -4.77
C VAL A 179 -1.66 -4.75 -3.90
N ARG A 180 -1.28 -4.73 -2.62
CA ARG A 180 -1.68 -3.66 -1.68
C ARG A 180 -0.88 -2.41 -2.01
N LEU A 181 -1.57 -1.26 -2.05
CA LEU A 181 -0.95 0.00 -2.44
C LEU A 181 -0.93 0.99 -1.29
N TRP A 182 0.20 1.66 -1.08
CA TRP A 182 0.30 2.75 -0.11
C TRP A 182 -0.68 3.87 -0.44
N THR A 183 -0.80 4.22 -1.73
CA THR A 183 -1.76 5.23 -2.21
C THR A 183 -3.22 4.81 -2.04
N ASN A 184 -3.49 3.53 -1.76
CA ASN A 184 -4.83 3.00 -1.45
C ASN A 184 -5.00 2.64 0.04
N LYS A 185 -4.13 3.14 0.93
CA LYS A 185 -4.21 2.85 2.37
C LYS A 185 -4.24 1.34 2.65
N GLY A 186 -3.39 0.59 1.97
CA GLY A 186 -3.23 -0.86 2.13
C GLY A 186 -4.27 -1.69 1.39
N HIS A 187 -5.24 -1.08 0.68
CA HIS A 187 -6.14 -1.83 -0.20
C HIS A 187 -5.48 -2.18 -1.54
N THR A 188 -5.93 -3.29 -2.13
CA THR A 188 -5.63 -3.58 -3.55
C THR A 188 -6.55 -2.75 -4.46
N ASN A 189 -6.20 -2.64 -5.75
CA ASN A 189 -7.09 -2.01 -6.72
C ASN A 189 -8.40 -2.79 -6.88
N GLN A 190 -8.35 -4.12 -6.85
CA GLN A 190 -9.55 -4.97 -6.93
C GLN A 190 -10.48 -4.77 -5.73
N GLU A 191 -9.95 -4.73 -4.51
CA GLU A 191 -10.74 -4.46 -3.29
C GLU A 191 -11.45 -3.10 -3.39
N LEU A 192 -10.76 -2.05 -3.85
CA LEU A 192 -11.38 -0.74 -4.04
C LEU A 192 -12.45 -0.74 -5.15
N LYS A 193 -12.22 -1.45 -6.26
CA LYS A 193 -13.22 -1.60 -7.33
C LYS A 193 -14.49 -2.28 -6.82
N ASP A 194 -14.35 -3.32 -6.00
CA ASP A 194 -15.47 -4.04 -5.38
C ASP A 194 -16.26 -3.14 -4.42
N LEU A 195 -15.58 -2.17 -3.78
CA LEU A 195 -16.21 -1.12 -2.98
C LEU A 195 -16.83 0.03 -3.81
N GLY A 196 -16.78 -0.06 -5.13
CA GLY A 196 -17.35 0.91 -6.08
C GLY A 196 -16.47 2.14 -6.33
N TYR A 197 -15.16 2.06 -6.06
CA TYR A 197 -14.20 3.05 -6.54
C TYR A 197 -13.85 2.75 -8.00
N SER A 198 -13.56 3.80 -8.77
CA SER A 198 -13.23 3.67 -10.19
C SER A 198 -12.15 4.66 -10.57
N ALA A 199 -11.44 4.38 -11.66
CA ALA A 199 -10.45 5.31 -12.19
C ALA A 199 -11.14 6.64 -12.55
N ALA A 200 -10.56 7.75 -12.11
CA ALA A 200 -11.07 9.06 -12.45
C ALA A 200 -10.83 9.36 -13.96
N GLY A 201 -11.90 9.36 -14.77
CA GLY A 201 -11.87 9.79 -16.17
C GLY A 201 -11.17 8.83 -17.16
N ASN A 202 -10.95 9.31 -18.39
CA ASN A 202 -10.21 8.60 -19.45
C ASN A 202 -8.69 8.64 -19.18
N ALA A 203 -8.25 8.13 -18.03
CA ALA A 203 -6.82 8.01 -17.72
C ALA A 203 -6.20 6.86 -18.53
N SER A 204 -5.92 7.14 -19.80
CA SER A 204 -5.02 6.35 -20.62
C SER A 204 -3.57 6.69 -20.23
N ALA A 205 -2.91 5.72 -19.60
CA ALA A 205 -1.49 5.64 -19.27
C ALA A 205 -1.00 6.37 -18.01
N GLY A 206 -0.49 5.58 -17.05
CA GLY A 206 0.34 6.03 -15.92
C GLY A 206 -0.44 6.36 -14.65
N ASN A 207 -0.50 5.41 -13.72
CA ASN A 207 -1.05 5.50 -12.35
C ASN A 207 -2.58 5.75 -12.24
N GLN A 208 -3.34 4.68 -11.99
CA GLN A 208 -4.79 4.79 -11.75
C GLN A 208 -5.07 5.21 -10.32
N VAL A 209 -5.43 6.48 -10.12
CA VAL A 209 -6.02 6.93 -8.84
C VAL A 209 -7.50 6.56 -8.85
N LEU A 210 -7.87 5.60 -7.98
CA LEU A 210 -9.26 5.19 -7.81
C LEU A 210 -10.00 6.18 -6.89
N THR A 211 -11.14 6.68 -7.33
CA THR A 211 -11.97 7.62 -6.57
C THR A 211 -13.43 7.16 -6.55
N LYS A 212 -14.16 7.58 -5.51
CA LYS A 212 -15.60 7.37 -5.39
C LYS A 212 -16.27 8.68 -4.99
N LYS A 213 -17.31 9.08 -5.72
CA LYS A 213 -18.15 10.21 -5.29
C LYS A 213 -19.06 9.73 -4.18
N LEU A 214 -18.85 10.24 -2.96
CA LEU A 214 -19.71 9.97 -1.82
C LEU A 214 -20.77 11.07 -1.65
N GLY A 215 -22.02 10.67 -1.52
CA GLY A 215 -23.09 11.53 -1.05
C GLY A 215 -22.93 11.82 0.44
N ARG A 216 -23.39 13.00 0.89
CA ARG A 216 -23.31 13.44 2.30
C ARG A 216 -23.90 12.42 3.30
N ASN A 217 -24.87 11.62 2.88
CA ASN A 217 -25.56 10.66 3.75
C ASN A 217 -25.03 9.22 3.61
N ASP A 218 -24.10 8.95 2.69
CA ASP A 218 -23.55 7.61 2.46
C ASP A 218 -22.71 7.16 3.67
N PRO A 219 -22.49 5.85 3.86
CA PRO A 219 -21.51 5.35 4.81
C PRO A 219 -20.14 5.99 4.54
N CYS A 220 -19.47 6.43 5.60
CA CYS A 220 -18.17 7.08 5.50
C CYS A 220 -17.11 6.10 4.99
N HIS A 221 -16.24 6.55 4.08
CA HIS A 221 -15.16 5.71 3.55
C HIS A 221 -14.19 5.25 4.63
N CYS A 222 -14.04 5.93 5.77
CA CYS A 222 -13.08 5.48 6.81
C CYS A 222 -13.48 4.18 7.53
N GLY A 223 -14.60 3.54 7.18
CA GLY A 223 -15.03 2.28 7.81
C GLY A 223 -15.73 2.44 9.16
N SER A 224 -15.85 3.67 9.70
CA SER A 224 -16.46 3.92 11.02
C SER A 224 -17.95 3.57 11.18
N GLY A 225 -18.64 3.17 10.10
CA GLY A 225 -20.09 2.96 10.07
C GLY A 225 -20.93 4.25 10.17
N LYS A 226 -20.32 5.42 10.40
CA LYS A 226 -21.03 6.72 10.47
C LYS A 226 -21.37 7.24 9.07
N LYS A 227 -22.38 8.10 8.96
CA LYS A 227 -22.67 8.86 7.72
C LYS A 227 -21.49 9.78 7.40
N TYR A 228 -21.15 9.93 6.12
CA TYR A 228 -20.01 10.73 5.66
C TYR A 228 -20.00 12.16 6.23
N LYS A 229 -21.15 12.85 6.20
CA LYS A 229 -21.31 14.20 6.78
C LYS A 229 -21.10 14.30 8.28
N LYS A 230 -21.10 13.19 9.02
CA LYS A 230 -20.88 13.13 10.47
C LYS A 230 -19.50 12.55 10.82
N CYS A 231 -18.64 12.37 9.83
CA CYS A 231 -17.36 11.70 10.01
C CYS A 231 -16.26 12.42 9.21
N CYS A 232 -15.91 11.94 8.02
CA CYS A 232 -14.77 12.49 7.27
C CYS A 232 -15.10 13.71 6.40
N LEU A 233 -16.36 14.10 6.20
CA LEU A 233 -16.70 15.20 5.28
C LEU A 233 -15.93 16.50 5.58
N ASP A 234 -15.92 16.94 6.83
CA ASP A 234 -15.24 18.19 7.21
C ASP A 234 -13.71 18.05 7.17
N LYS A 235 -13.19 16.84 7.44
CA LYS A 235 -11.76 16.53 7.36
C LYS A 235 -11.28 16.56 5.91
N ASP A 236 -12.02 15.91 5.02
CA ASP A 236 -11.70 15.84 3.59
C ASP A 236 -11.84 17.19 2.90
N GLN A 237 -12.82 18.01 3.31
CA GLN A 237 -12.97 19.38 2.78
C GLN A 237 -11.78 20.28 3.16
N LYS A 238 -11.15 20.05 4.30
CA LYS A 238 -9.94 20.77 4.74
C LYS A 238 -8.66 20.27 4.06
N MET A 239 -8.64 19.00 3.62
CA MET A 239 -7.51 18.40 2.91
C MET A 239 -7.51 18.65 1.39
N LYS A 240 -8.61 19.19 0.84
CA LYS A 240 -8.61 19.75 -0.52
C LYS A 240 -7.93 21.12 -0.49
N ILE A 241 -6.60 21.12 -0.55
CA ILE A 241 -5.82 22.30 -0.96
C ILE A 241 -5.75 22.30 -2.48
#